data_AF-A0A5B0RYT6-F1
#
_entry.id   AF-A0A5B0RYT6-F1
#
_cell.length_a   1.000
_cell.length_b   1.000
_cell.length_c   1.000
_cell.angle_alpha   90.00
_cell.angle_beta   90.00
_cell.angle_gamma   90.00
#
_symmetry.space_group_name_H-M   'P 1'
#
loop_
_entity.id
_entity.type
_entity.pdbx_description
1 polymer ?
#
loop_
_entity_poly.entity_id
_entity_poly.type
_entity_poly.pdbx_seq_one_letter_code
_entity_poly.pdbx_strand_id
1 'polypeptide(L)'
;MTQQRRRSSSSSSSSAAAASHSTLAYQLISNVIDKPITITVDGQSLSIEQLIWSTLGLVQPLSTQPTKNLVQFKLTNHQPTIDRINASLQFMLNRTKQSTYGVTTGFGAAATTRTHRVEALQVSIVEHLLAGATGLNLPKLAHQLRPPIHPSQPLNQHVIPESIVRAAILVRANSLVRWVESYSLYIKMCILP
;
A
#
# COMPACT_ATOMS: atom_id res chain seq x y z
N MET A 1 -72.53 18.09 -19.09
CA MET A 1 -71.96 16.99 -18.28
C MET A 1 -70.71 16.49 -18.97
N THR A 2 -69.53 16.96 -18.56
CA THR A 2 -68.26 16.41 -19.04
C THR A 2 -67.23 16.48 -17.91
N GLN A 3 -66.71 15.32 -17.54
CA GLN A 3 -65.92 15.02 -16.36
C GLN A 3 -64.57 15.75 -16.29
N GLN A 4 -64.20 16.08 -15.04
CA GLN A 4 -62.86 16.40 -14.59
C GLN A 4 -61.82 15.36 -15.02
N ARG A 5 -60.69 15.83 -15.55
CA ARG A 5 -59.45 15.05 -15.61
C ARG A 5 -58.36 15.80 -14.86
N ARG A 6 -58.23 15.53 -13.55
CA ARG A 6 -57.09 15.95 -12.73
C ARG A 6 -55.84 15.25 -13.26
N ARG A 7 -54.86 16.02 -13.75
CA ARG A 7 -53.47 15.58 -13.87
C ARG A 7 -52.70 16.10 -12.65
N SER A 8 -52.49 15.23 -11.67
CA SER A 8 -51.54 15.43 -10.59
C SER A 8 -50.13 15.20 -11.14
N SER A 9 -49.39 16.28 -11.40
CA SER A 9 -47.94 16.22 -11.60
C SER A 9 -47.27 16.02 -10.24
N SER A 10 -46.92 14.79 -9.92
CA SER A 10 -46.05 14.47 -8.79
C SER A 10 -44.64 14.97 -9.10
N SER A 11 -44.27 16.13 -8.56
CA SER A 11 -42.88 16.56 -8.48
C SER A 11 -42.18 15.73 -7.41
N SER A 12 -41.62 14.59 -7.80
CA SER A 12 -40.69 13.84 -6.97
C SER A 12 -39.39 14.64 -6.87
N SER A 13 -39.22 15.32 -5.74
CA SER A 13 -37.96 15.97 -5.35
C SER A 13 -36.92 14.91 -4.99
N SER A 14 -36.22 14.39 -6.01
CA SER A 14 -35.01 13.60 -5.82
C SER A 14 -33.81 14.40 -6.36
N SER A 15 -33.35 15.38 -5.57
CA SER A 15 -32.06 16.05 -5.82
C SER A 15 -31.14 15.85 -4.62
N ALA A 16 -30.70 14.61 -4.42
CA ALA A 16 -29.43 14.41 -3.74
C ALA A 16 -28.36 14.93 -4.72
N ALA A 17 -27.93 16.18 -4.53
CA ALA A 17 -26.91 16.81 -5.35
C ALA A 17 -25.67 15.92 -5.37
N ALA A 18 -25.32 15.39 -6.54
CA ALA A 18 -24.09 14.64 -6.73
C ALA A 18 -22.93 15.60 -6.45
N ALA A 19 -22.28 15.44 -5.30
CA ALA A 19 -21.10 16.21 -4.96
C ALA A 19 -20.06 16.03 -6.07
N SER A 20 -19.48 17.13 -6.54
CA SER A 20 -18.39 17.07 -7.51
C SER A 20 -17.26 16.20 -6.95
N HIS A 21 -16.61 15.41 -7.81
CA HIS A 21 -15.45 14.60 -7.42
C HIS A 21 -14.36 15.41 -6.70
N SER A 22 -14.22 16.69 -7.06
CA SER A 22 -13.32 17.63 -6.39
C SER A 22 -13.70 17.90 -4.92
N THR A 23 -15.00 18.03 -4.63
CA THR A 23 -15.51 18.27 -3.28
C THR A 23 -15.36 17.03 -2.41
N LEU A 24 -15.66 15.84 -2.95
CA LEU A 24 -15.45 14.58 -2.25
C LEU A 24 -13.97 14.34 -1.93
N ALA A 25 -13.08 14.57 -2.90
CA ALA A 25 -11.64 14.47 -2.69
C ALA A 25 -11.16 15.44 -1.61
N TYR A 26 -11.63 16.68 -1.64
CA TYR A 26 -11.30 17.66 -0.61
C TYR A 26 -11.80 17.21 0.77
N GLN A 27 -13.03 16.72 0.89
CA GLN A 27 -13.58 16.22 2.16
C GLN A 27 -12.78 15.03 2.75
N LEU A 28 -12.29 14.11 1.90
CA LEU A 28 -11.45 13.00 2.34
C LEU A 28 -10.10 13.47 2.89
N ILE A 29 -9.56 14.56 2.34
CA ILE A 29 -8.26 15.13 2.72
C ILE A 29 -8.39 16.12 3.89
N SER A 30 -9.48 16.89 3.94
CA SER A 30 -9.70 17.99 4.89
C SER A 30 -10.27 17.54 6.23
N ASN A 31 -10.76 16.31 6.33
CA ASN A 31 -11.17 15.75 7.61
C ASN A 31 -9.92 15.58 8.48
N VAL A 32 -9.65 16.61 9.28
CA VAL A 32 -8.65 16.60 10.34
C VAL A 32 -9.04 15.48 11.29
N ILE A 33 -8.15 14.51 11.39
CA ILE A 33 -8.34 13.35 12.24
C ILE A 33 -7.99 13.76 13.67
N ASP A 34 -9.03 14.02 14.47
CA ASP A 34 -8.87 14.35 15.90
C ASP A 34 -8.65 13.09 16.77
N LYS A 35 -8.84 11.89 16.22
CA LYS A 35 -8.78 10.60 16.94
C LYS A 35 -7.68 9.70 16.37
N PRO A 36 -6.93 8.97 17.20
CA PRO A 36 -5.97 8.01 16.68
C PRO A 36 -6.66 6.96 15.80
N ILE A 37 -6.17 6.79 14.57
CA ILE A 37 -6.64 5.80 13.61
C ILE A 37 -5.79 4.56 13.71
N THR A 38 -6.45 3.41 13.84
CA THR A 38 -5.79 2.11 13.72
C THR A 38 -6.10 1.51 12.35
N ILE A 39 -5.07 1.26 11.55
CA ILE A 39 -5.16 0.56 10.28
C ILE A 39 -4.79 -0.90 10.53
N THR A 40 -5.73 -1.81 10.26
CA THR A 40 -5.48 -3.25 10.38
C THR A 40 -5.02 -3.80 9.03
N VAL A 41 -3.89 -4.50 9.02
CA VAL A 41 -3.35 -5.19 7.84
C VAL A 41 -3.84 -6.64 7.88
N ASP A 42 -4.98 -6.89 7.24
CA ASP A 42 -5.67 -8.17 7.20
C ASP A 42 -5.88 -8.73 5.77
N GLY A 43 -5.46 -7.97 4.76
CA GLY A 43 -5.59 -8.29 3.36
C GLY A 43 -6.92 -7.92 2.72
N GLN A 44 -7.87 -7.35 3.46
CA GLN A 44 -9.23 -7.17 2.95
C GLN A 44 -9.82 -5.78 3.27
N SER A 45 -9.51 -5.19 4.42
CA SER A 45 -10.21 -4.00 4.92
C SER A 45 -9.55 -2.66 4.57
N LEU A 46 -8.34 -2.66 3.99
CA LEU A 46 -7.62 -1.44 3.64
C LEU A 46 -8.40 -0.59 2.63
N SER A 47 -8.84 0.59 3.05
CA SER A 47 -9.56 1.55 2.21
C SER A 47 -8.64 2.66 1.63
N ILE A 48 -9.12 3.38 0.61
CA ILE A 48 -8.36 4.49 -0.01
C ILE A 48 -8.17 5.63 1.00
N GLU A 49 -9.15 5.88 1.85
CA GLU A 49 -9.11 6.91 2.89
C GLU A 49 -8.02 6.59 3.92
N GLN A 50 -8.00 5.35 4.42
CA GLN A 50 -6.95 4.88 5.33
C GLN A 50 -5.56 4.98 4.69
N LEU A 51 -5.45 4.68 3.40
CA LEU A 51 -4.19 4.82 2.66
C LEU A 51 -3.74 6.28 2.59
N ILE A 52 -4.63 7.21 2.25
CA ILE A 52 -4.34 8.66 2.19
C ILE A 52 -3.90 9.16 3.58
N TRP A 53 -4.66 8.83 4.63
CA TRP A 53 -4.35 9.24 6.00
C TRP A 53 -3.02 8.68 6.50
N SER A 54 -2.68 7.45 6.10
CA SER A 54 -1.41 6.79 6.49
C SER A 54 -0.16 7.40 5.84
N THR A 55 -0.32 8.12 4.73
CA THR A 55 0.79 8.57 3.87
C THR A 55 1.03 10.06 3.91
N LEU A 56 -0.03 10.86 3.99
CA LEU A 56 0.08 12.31 4.06
C LEU A 56 0.42 12.78 5.48
N GLY A 57 0.10 11.97 6.49
CA GLY A 57 0.12 12.43 7.87
C GLY A 57 -0.84 13.60 8.06
N LEU A 58 -1.11 13.97 9.30
CA LEU A 58 -1.76 15.26 9.53
C LEU A 58 -0.74 16.33 9.15
N VAL A 59 -0.99 17.04 8.04
CA VAL A 59 -0.29 18.28 7.72
C VAL A 59 -0.68 19.29 8.81
N GLN A 60 -0.06 19.21 9.97
CA GLN A 60 -0.10 20.32 10.91
C GLN A 60 0.88 21.38 10.41
N PRO A 61 0.45 22.66 10.37
CA PRO A 61 1.36 23.75 10.05
C PRO A 61 2.42 23.84 11.14
N LEU A 62 3.67 23.58 10.76
CA LEU A 62 4.90 24.10 11.37
C LEU A 62 4.85 24.28 12.90
N SER A 63 4.56 23.22 13.66
CA SER A 63 4.70 23.24 15.13
C SER A 63 5.89 22.36 15.51
N THR A 64 6.82 22.94 16.26
CA THR A 64 8.14 22.42 16.63
C THR A 64 8.12 21.28 17.66
N GLN A 65 7.06 20.47 17.69
CA GLN A 65 7.00 19.26 18.50
C GLN A 65 6.51 18.06 17.67
N PRO A 66 7.20 16.90 17.73
CA PRO A 66 6.75 15.69 17.07
C PRO A 66 5.45 15.21 17.73
N THR A 67 4.31 15.63 17.21
CA THR A 67 3.02 15.15 17.69
C THR A 67 2.90 13.66 17.38
N LYS A 68 2.83 12.88 18.47
CA LYS A 68 2.52 11.45 18.56
C LYS A 68 1.76 10.90 17.34
N ASN A 69 2.36 9.94 16.62
CA ASN A 69 1.78 9.28 15.44
C ASN A 69 0.28 8.97 15.64
N LEU A 70 -0.58 9.76 14.99
CA LEU A 70 -2.04 9.56 15.04
C LEU A 70 -2.50 8.34 14.23
N VAL A 71 -1.61 7.70 13.48
CA VAL A 71 -1.90 6.46 12.74
C VAL A 71 -1.08 5.32 13.34
N GLN A 72 -1.78 4.28 13.80
CA GLN A 72 -1.19 3.04 14.30
C GLN A 72 -1.48 1.91 13.31
N PHE A 73 -0.47 1.09 13.00
CA PHE A 73 -0.66 -0.11 12.20
C PHE A 73 -0.76 -1.33 13.11
N LYS A 74 -1.70 -2.22 12.82
CA LYS A 74 -1.90 -3.48 13.54
C LYS A 74 -1.98 -4.63 12.54
N LEU A 75 -1.19 -5.69 12.77
CA LEU A 75 -1.34 -6.94 12.01
C LEU A 75 -2.60 -7.68 12.46
N THR A 76 -3.22 -8.42 11.53
CA THR A 76 -4.35 -9.28 11.87
C THR A 76 -3.98 -10.33 12.92
N ASN A 77 -4.84 -10.50 13.92
CA ASN A 77 -4.75 -11.59 14.90
C ASN A 77 -5.75 -12.72 14.59
N HIS A 78 -6.32 -12.72 13.38
CA HIS A 78 -7.33 -13.69 12.97
C HIS A 78 -6.68 -15.04 12.66
N GLN A 79 -6.89 -16.02 13.53
CA GLN A 79 -6.23 -17.33 13.44
C GLN A 79 -6.40 -18.03 12.08
N PRO A 80 -7.60 -18.09 11.47
CA PRO A 80 -7.75 -18.68 10.14
C PRO A 80 -6.94 -17.99 9.04
N THR A 81 -6.63 -16.70 9.19
CA THR A 81 -5.75 -16.00 8.23
C THR A 81 -4.29 -16.41 8.44
N ILE A 82 -3.85 -16.51 9.70
CA ILE A 82 -2.51 -16.98 10.05
C ILE A 82 -2.31 -18.43 9.58
N ASP A 83 -3.28 -19.30 9.78
CA ASP A 83 -3.22 -20.71 9.36
C ASP A 83 -3.09 -20.84 7.84
N ARG A 84 -3.83 -20.00 7.07
CA ARG A 84 -3.70 -19.94 5.61
C ARG A 84 -2.32 -19.49 5.16
N ILE A 85 -1.75 -18.47 5.81
CA ILE A 85 -0.38 -18.00 5.52
C ILE A 85 0.63 -19.13 5.77
N ASN A 86 0.50 -19.85 6.88
CA ASN A 86 1.37 -20.97 7.21
C ASN A 86 1.20 -22.13 6.23
N ALA A 87 -0.02 -22.49 5.84
CA ALA A 87 -0.29 -23.51 4.84
C ALA A 87 0.32 -23.15 3.48
N SER A 88 0.23 -21.89 3.07
CA SER A 88 0.85 -21.37 1.85
C SER A 88 2.38 -21.48 1.87
N LEU A 89 3.01 -21.15 3.01
CA LEU A 89 4.45 -21.31 3.20
C LEU A 89 4.87 -22.76 3.02
N GLN A 90 4.17 -23.70 3.68
CA GLN A 90 4.48 -25.12 3.56
C GLN A 90 4.29 -25.63 2.12
N PHE A 91 3.23 -25.17 1.44
CA PHE A 91 3.03 -25.46 0.03
C PHE A 91 4.22 -25.00 -0.82
N MET A 92 4.72 -23.79 -0.59
CA MET A 92 5.88 -23.27 -1.33
C MET A 92 7.19 -23.97 -1.03
N LEU A 93 7.44 -24.30 0.23
CA LEU A 93 8.62 -25.06 0.62
C LEU A 93 8.66 -26.40 -0.13
N ASN A 94 7.51 -27.05 -0.33
CA ASN A 94 7.42 -28.26 -1.14
C ASN A 94 7.69 -28.01 -2.64
N ARG A 95 7.38 -26.82 -3.17
CA ARG A 95 7.64 -26.43 -4.57
C ARG A 95 9.10 -26.20 -4.88
N THR A 96 9.96 -26.03 -3.88
CA THR A 96 11.43 -25.96 -4.06
C THR A 96 12.03 -27.26 -4.63
N LYS A 97 11.32 -28.39 -4.49
CA LYS A 97 11.70 -29.70 -5.03
C LYS A 97 11.17 -29.95 -6.44
N GLN A 98 10.36 -29.02 -6.97
CA GLN A 98 9.68 -29.17 -8.25
C GLN A 98 10.12 -28.08 -9.20
N SER A 99 9.89 -28.34 -10.49
CA SER A 99 9.98 -27.34 -11.53
C SER A 99 8.91 -26.25 -11.32
N THR A 100 9.30 -25.09 -10.77
CA THR A 100 8.36 -24.01 -10.42
C THR A 100 8.93 -22.66 -10.87
N TYR A 101 8.14 -21.90 -11.63
CA TYR A 101 8.56 -20.62 -12.18
C TYR A 101 8.98 -19.63 -11.09
N GLY A 102 10.13 -18.99 -11.25
CA GLY A 102 10.66 -17.99 -10.31
C GLY A 102 11.08 -18.54 -8.94
N VAL A 103 11.00 -19.87 -8.74
CA VAL A 103 11.42 -20.57 -7.51
C VAL A 103 12.60 -21.48 -7.80
N THR A 104 12.47 -22.36 -8.79
CA THR A 104 13.55 -23.24 -9.27
C THR A 104 13.88 -23.00 -10.73
N THR A 105 13.25 -21.99 -11.35
CA THR A 105 13.60 -21.49 -12.68
C THR A 105 14.08 -20.05 -12.62
N GLY A 106 14.76 -19.60 -13.67
CA GLY A 106 14.97 -18.17 -13.91
C GLY A 106 13.66 -17.39 -14.12
N PHE A 107 13.80 -16.07 -14.23
CA PHE A 107 12.71 -15.11 -14.42
C PHE A 107 12.64 -14.64 -15.88
N GLY A 108 11.45 -14.27 -16.36
CA GLY A 108 11.25 -13.72 -17.70
C GLY A 108 11.76 -14.67 -18.80
N ALA A 109 12.63 -14.15 -19.69
CA ALA A 109 13.21 -14.95 -20.78
C ALA A 109 14.08 -16.13 -20.29
N ALA A 110 14.56 -16.09 -19.04
CA ALA A 110 15.35 -17.17 -18.43
C ALA A 110 14.48 -18.27 -17.78
N ALA A 111 13.16 -18.29 -17.99
CA ALA A 111 12.22 -19.24 -17.39
C ALA A 111 12.53 -20.73 -17.65
N THR A 112 13.32 -21.05 -18.67
CA THR A 112 13.74 -22.43 -18.99
C THR A 112 14.97 -22.86 -18.20
N THR A 113 15.76 -21.93 -17.66
CA THR A 113 16.96 -22.21 -16.88
C THR A 113 16.58 -22.69 -15.49
N ARG A 114 17.22 -23.77 -15.00
CA ARG A 114 16.88 -24.40 -13.71
C ARG A 114 18.00 -24.26 -12.69
N THR A 115 17.61 -24.15 -11.41
CA THR A 115 18.56 -24.15 -10.29
C THR A 115 17.92 -24.74 -9.03
N HIS A 116 18.75 -25.44 -8.25
CA HIS A 116 18.40 -25.89 -6.90
C HIS A 116 18.86 -24.89 -5.81
N ARG A 117 19.62 -23.86 -6.20
CA ARG A 117 20.07 -22.79 -5.29
C ARG A 117 18.98 -21.72 -5.19
N VAL A 118 17.84 -22.08 -4.61
CA VAL A 118 16.63 -21.23 -4.55
C VAL A 118 16.94 -19.89 -3.86
N GLU A 119 17.69 -19.89 -2.76
CA GLU A 119 18.05 -18.65 -2.05
C GLU A 119 18.92 -17.71 -2.91
N ALA A 120 19.95 -18.25 -3.56
CA ALA A 120 20.81 -17.47 -4.45
C ALA A 120 20.04 -16.91 -5.64
N LEU A 121 19.07 -17.66 -6.18
CA LEU A 121 18.16 -17.17 -7.21
C LEU A 121 17.32 -15.97 -6.71
N GLN A 122 16.76 -16.04 -5.50
CA GLN A 122 16.00 -14.92 -4.93
C GLN A 122 16.87 -13.68 -4.65
N VAL A 123 18.12 -13.86 -4.23
CA VAL A 123 19.07 -12.74 -4.08
C VAL A 123 19.37 -12.13 -5.44
N SER A 124 19.66 -12.96 -6.45
CA SER A 124 20.05 -12.48 -7.78
C SER A 124 18.97 -11.63 -8.46
N ILE A 125 17.68 -11.93 -8.25
CA ILE A 125 16.60 -11.13 -8.84
C ILE A 125 16.44 -9.78 -8.12
N VAL A 126 16.68 -9.72 -6.80
CA VAL A 126 16.70 -8.44 -6.08
C VAL A 126 17.84 -7.58 -6.61
N GLU A 127 19.06 -8.15 -6.72
CA GLU A 127 20.21 -7.44 -7.28
C GLU A 127 19.96 -6.97 -8.71
N HIS A 128 19.35 -7.80 -9.56
CA HIS A 128 19.00 -7.43 -10.93
C HIS A 128 17.96 -6.30 -11.01
N LEU A 129 17.00 -6.25 -10.09
CA LEU A 129 15.96 -5.22 -10.03
C LEU A 129 16.41 -3.90 -9.38
N LEU A 130 17.56 -3.89 -8.69
CA LEU A 130 18.17 -2.68 -8.13
C LEU A 130 18.88 -1.83 -9.21
N ALA A 131 18.18 -1.57 -10.32
CA ALA A 131 18.69 -0.83 -11.48
C ALA A 131 18.25 0.65 -11.51
N GLY A 132 17.64 1.15 -10.43
CA GLY A 132 17.13 2.52 -10.36
C GLY A 132 18.24 3.58 -10.35
N ALA A 133 18.14 4.58 -11.21
CA ALA A 133 19.03 5.75 -11.23
C ALA A 133 18.37 6.95 -10.57
N THR A 134 18.86 7.35 -9.40
CA THR A 134 18.28 8.47 -8.62
C THR A 134 18.88 9.83 -8.98
N GLY A 135 19.99 9.85 -9.74
CA GLY A 135 20.78 11.06 -9.99
C GLY A 135 21.42 11.66 -8.73
N LEU A 136 21.32 10.96 -7.59
CA LEU A 136 21.88 11.41 -6.32
C LEU A 136 23.31 10.91 -6.16
N ASN A 137 24.19 11.81 -5.77
CA ASN A 137 25.52 11.44 -5.31
C ASN A 137 25.43 11.03 -3.83
N LEU A 138 25.17 9.74 -3.58
CA LEU A 138 24.97 9.16 -2.24
C LEU A 138 26.06 9.57 -1.21
N PRO A 139 27.37 9.59 -1.55
CA PRO A 139 28.40 10.10 -0.63
C PRO A 139 28.27 11.59 -0.26
N LYS A 140 27.85 12.46 -1.19
CA LYS A 140 27.57 13.88 -0.90
C LYS A 140 26.23 14.08 -0.18
N LEU A 141 25.34 13.10 -0.29
CA LEU A 141 23.96 13.12 0.19
C LEU A 141 23.86 13.17 1.72
N ALA A 142 24.82 12.56 2.43
CA ALA A 142 24.85 12.51 3.90
C ALA A 142 24.87 13.90 4.57
N HIS A 143 25.34 14.93 3.87
CA HIS A 143 25.45 16.29 4.42
C HIS A 143 24.51 17.32 3.76
N GLN A 144 23.77 16.93 2.72
CA GLN A 144 23.01 17.87 1.89
C GLN A 144 21.49 17.64 1.89
N LEU A 145 21.00 16.50 2.37
CA LEU A 145 19.56 16.28 2.47
C LEU A 145 18.97 16.99 3.67
N ARG A 146 18.16 18.02 3.39
CA ARG A 146 17.13 18.45 4.32
C ARG A 146 15.91 17.55 4.09
N PRO A 147 15.29 17.01 5.15
CA PRO A 147 14.05 16.26 4.99
C PRO A 147 13.00 17.14 4.26
N PRO A 148 12.20 16.55 3.35
CA PRO A 148 11.16 17.30 2.66
C PRO A 148 10.23 17.97 3.66
N ILE A 149 9.75 19.17 3.34
CA ILE A 149 8.78 19.90 4.18
C ILE A 149 7.46 19.11 4.26
N HIS A 150 7.15 18.34 3.22
CA HIS A 150 5.93 17.55 3.11
C HIS A 150 6.20 16.16 2.51
N PRO A 151 5.59 15.06 3.00
CA PRO A 151 5.83 13.70 2.51
C PRO A 151 5.55 13.47 1.02
N SER A 152 4.73 14.32 0.40
CA SER A 152 4.46 14.26 -1.05
C SER A 152 5.44 15.04 -1.91
N GLN A 153 6.39 15.75 -1.30
CA GLN A 153 7.44 16.45 -2.04
C GLN A 153 8.60 15.48 -2.31
N PRO A 154 8.94 15.20 -3.58
CA PRO A 154 10.08 14.36 -3.90
C PRO A 154 11.40 15.08 -3.62
N LEU A 155 12.46 14.30 -3.35
CA LEU A 155 13.81 14.84 -3.14
C LEU A 155 14.40 15.47 -4.42
N ASN A 156 14.10 14.89 -5.59
CA ASN A 156 14.41 15.43 -6.91
C ASN A 156 13.45 14.81 -7.96
N GLN A 157 13.62 15.15 -9.24
CA GLN A 157 12.76 14.67 -10.33
C GLN A 157 12.87 13.16 -10.64
N HIS A 158 13.88 12.47 -10.10
CA HIS A 158 14.17 11.05 -10.34
C HIS A 158 13.85 10.15 -9.13
N VAL A 159 13.33 10.72 -8.03
CA VAL A 159 13.02 10.00 -6.80
C VAL A 159 11.53 10.07 -6.50
N ILE A 160 10.94 8.92 -6.21
CA ILE A 160 9.53 8.81 -5.83
C ILE A 160 9.31 9.49 -4.46
N PRO A 161 8.25 10.31 -4.27
CA PRO A 161 7.90 10.90 -2.99
C PRO A 161 7.67 9.86 -1.88
N GLU A 162 7.98 10.22 -0.63
CA GLU A 162 7.83 9.35 0.53
C GLU A 162 6.38 8.86 0.69
N SER A 163 5.39 9.73 0.49
CA SER A 163 3.97 9.37 0.62
C SER A 163 3.58 8.22 -0.32
N ILE A 164 4.08 8.23 -1.56
CA ILE A 164 3.83 7.16 -2.53
C ILE A 164 4.55 5.88 -2.12
N VAL A 165 5.80 5.98 -1.64
CA VAL A 165 6.55 4.80 -1.15
C VAL A 165 5.85 4.16 0.04
N ARG A 166 5.41 4.96 1.02
CA ARG A 166 4.63 4.48 2.18
C ARG A 166 3.32 3.81 1.74
N ALA A 167 2.59 4.40 0.80
CA ALA A 167 1.38 3.79 0.23
C ALA A 167 1.69 2.43 -0.40
N ALA A 168 2.74 2.37 -1.23
CA ALA A 168 3.15 1.15 -1.91
C ALA A 168 3.51 0.03 -0.92
N ILE A 169 4.24 0.36 0.15
CA ILE A 169 4.56 -0.58 1.24
C ILE A 169 3.30 -1.10 1.91
N LEU A 170 2.35 -0.22 2.29
CA LEU A 170 1.12 -0.63 2.96
C LEU A 170 0.23 -1.50 2.07
N VAL A 171 0.05 -1.12 0.80
CA VAL A 171 -0.70 -1.90 -0.18
C VAL A 171 -0.04 -3.25 -0.42
N ARG A 172 1.30 -3.30 -0.50
CA ARG A 172 2.05 -4.55 -0.66
C ARG A 172 1.87 -5.45 0.55
N ALA A 173 2.05 -4.92 1.76
CA ALA A 173 1.87 -5.65 3.01
C ALA A 173 0.44 -6.23 3.11
N ASN A 174 -0.58 -5.42 2.86
CA ASN A 174 -1.97 -5.88 2.89
C ASN A 174 -2.23 -6.95 1.82
N SER A 175 -1.75 -6.74 0.59
CA SER A 175 -1.91 -7.73 -0.49
C SER A 175 -1.26 -9.07 -0.14
N LEU A 176 -0.09 -9.08 0.51
CA LEU A 176 0.59 -10.32 0.93
C LEU A 176 -0.21 -11.11 1.97
N VAL A 177 -1.00 -10.45 2.82
CA VAL A 177 -1.91 -11.12 3.76
C VAL A 177 -3.11 -11.74 3.03
N ARG A 178 -3.59 -11.10 1.95
CA ARG A 178 -4.72 -11.60 1.14
C ARG A 178 -4.35 -12.81 0.30
N TRP A 179 -3.22 -12.73 -0.40
CA TRP A 179 -2.81 -13.72 -1.39
C TRP A 179 -2.06 -14.85 -0.70
N VAL A 180 -2.78 -15.95 -0.48
CA VAL A 180 -2.32 -17.25 0.00
C VAL A 180 -1.39 -17.94 -1.02
N GLU A 181 -0.84 -17.21 -1.99
CA GLU A 181 0.27 -17.64 -2.83
C GLU A 181 1.55 -17.01 -2.27
N SER A 182 2.24 -17.77 -1.42
CA SER A 182 3.65 -18.06 -1.62
C SER A 182 4.72 -17.13 -1.05
N TYR A 183 4.36 -16.10 -0.28
CA TYR A 183 5.35 -15.15 0.24
C TYR A 183 5.26 -14.96 1.76
N SER A 184 5.59 -16.01 2.53
CA SER A 184 5.69 -15.94 4.01
C SER A 184 7.15 -15.83 4.50
N LEU A 185 7.97 -15.00 3.83
CA LEU A 185 9.30 -14.65 4.33
C LEU A 185 9.48 -13.15 4.62
N TYR A 186 8.60 -12.27 4.12
CA TYR A 186 8.84 -10.82 4.13
C TYR A 186 7.95 -10.00 5.09
N ILE A 187 6.84 -10.54 5.59
CA ILE A 187 5.89 -9.74 6.39
C ILE A 187 6.47 -9.36 7.76
N LYS A 188 7.36 -10.17 8.34
CA LYS A 188 7.98 -9.85 9.63
C LYS A 188 9.05 -8.76 9.56
N MET A 189 9.61 -8.49 8.36
CA MET A 189 10.72 -7.54 8.17
C MET A 189 10.27 -6.17 7.64
N CYS A 190 9.04 -6.04 7.12
CA CYS A 190 8.57 -4.80 6.49
C CYS A 190 7.76 -3.84 7.41
N ILE A 191 7.40 -4.24 8.63
CA ILE A 191 6.39 -3.50 9.44
C ILE A 191 6.88 -3.16 10.86
N LEU A 192 8.10 -3.53 11.24
CA LEU A 192 8.68 -3.09 12.51
C LEU A 192 9.95 -2.27 12.22
N PRO A 193 10.08 -1.06 12.78
CA PRO A 193 11.33 -0.32 12.77
C PRO A 193 12.44 -1.07 13.52
#